data_AF-A0A3D3RJF8-F1
#
_entry.id   AF-A0A3D3RJF8-F1
#
_cell.length_a   1.000
_cell.length_b   1.000
_cell.length_c   1.000
_cell.angle_alpha   90.00
_cell.angle_beta   90.00
_cell.angle_gamma   90.00
#
_symmetry.space_group_name_H-M   'P 1'
#
loop_
_entity.id
_entity.type
_entity.pdbx_description
1 polymer ?
#
loop_
_entity_poly.entity_id
_entity_poly.type
_entity_poly.pdbx_seq_one_letter_code
_entity_poly.pdbx_strand_id
1 'polypeptide(L)'
;MEFPHKAPKGYEYWTDDFKKTIKRIWIRNLDSFVYLDGGSPSCVWGFYDSRKKQYLSPINSKKPGKPVNISQTTPYSAMVLNLTPLEAAFI
;
A
#
# COMPACT_ATOMS: atom_id res chain seq x y z
N MET A 1 1.07 3.55 15.27
CA MET A 1 2.02 3.60 14.12
C MET A 1 1.52 4.72 13.25
N GLU A 2 2.27 5.80 13.15
CA GLU A 2 1.87 6.94 12.31
C GLU A 2 2.16 6.56 10.86
N PHE A 3 1.11 6.49 10.03
CA PHE A 3 1.27 6.21 8.62
C PHE A 3 1.51 7.55 7.89
N PRO A 4 2.63 7.69 7.17
CA PRO A 4 3.07 8.99 6.66
C PRO A 4 2.23 9.52 5.50
N HIS A 5 1.44 8.67 4.84
CA HIS A 5 0.52 9.11 3.78
C HIS A 5 -0.88 9.38 4.33
N LYS A 6 -1.48 10.45 3.83
CA LYS A 6 -2.91 10.69 4.00
C LYS A 6 -3.69 9.88 2.99
N ALA A 7 -4.78 9.26 3.41
CA ALA A 7 -5.61 8.47 2.51
C ALA A 7 -6.13 9.37 1.36
N PRO A 8 -6.05 8.91 0.10
CA PRO A 8 -6.61 9.64 -1.02
C PRO A 8 -8.13 9.78 -0.88
N LYS A 9 -8.71 10.76 -1.59
CA LYS A 9 -10.17 11.03 -1.53
C LYS A 9 -10.96 9.78 -1.91
N GLY A 10 -11.89 9.37 -1.05
CA GLY A 10 -12.70 8.17 -1.27
C GLY A 10 -12.01 6.86 -0.87
N TYR A 11 -10.85 6.91 -0.21
CA TYR A 11 -10.14 5.73 0.28
C TYR A 11 -9.92 5.80 1.80
N GLU A 12 -9.80 4.62 2.40
CA GLU A 12 -9.48 4.44 3.82
C GLU A 12 -8.34 3.42 3.97
N TYR A 13 -7.44 3.65 4.93
CA TYR A 13 -6.43 2.66 5.29
C TYR A 13 -6.86 1.84 6.50
N TRP A 14 -6.54 0.56 6.46
CA TRP A 14 -6.62 -0.32 7.62
C TRP A 14 -5.42 -1.26 7.65
N THR A 15 -5.16 -1.89 8.80
CA THR A 15 -3.99 -2.76 8.97
C THR A 15 -4.36 -4.08 9.61
N ASP A 16 -3.72 -5.16 9.20
CA ASP A 16 -3.79 -6.46 9.87
C ASP A 16 -2.39 -7.02 10.19
N ASP A 17 -2.35 -7.97 11.12
CA ASP A 17 -1.14 -8.70 11.47
C ASP A 17 -0.93 -9.89 10.53
N PHE A 18 -0.20 -9.66 9.44
CA PHE A 18 0.12 -10.68 8.45
C PHE A 18 1.06 -11.77 9.00
N LYS A 19 2.05 -11.37 9.80
CA LYS A 19 2.93 -12.24 10.59
C LYS A 19 3.23 -11.57 11.92
N LYS A 20 3.82 -12.32 12.86
CA LYS A 20 4.24 -11.81 14.19
C LYS A 20 5.04 -10.50 14.15
N THR A 21 5.81 -10.26 13.09
CA THR A 21 6.60 -9.03 12.92
C THR A 21 6.25 -8.22 11.69
N ILE A 22 5.29 -8.65 10.88
CA ILE A 22 4.94 -7.96 9.64
C ILE A 22 3.47 -7.60 9.70
N LYS A 23 3.21 -6.29 9.67
CA LYS A 23 1.87 -5.75 9.48
C LYS A 23 1.62 -5.57 8.00
N ARG A 24 0.41 -5.85 7.56
CA ARG A 24 -0.05 -5.57 6.20
C ARG A 24 -0.98 -4.37 6.25
N ILE A 25 -0.75 -3.46 5.33
CA ILE A 25 -1.48 -2.20 5.21
C ILE A 25 -2.36 -2.33 3.98
N TRP A 26 -3.65 -2.12 4.18
CA TRP A 26 -4.67 -2.16 3.15
C TRP A 26 -5.16 -0.76 2.84
N ILE A 27 -5.59 -0.59 1.60
CA ILE A 27 -6.32 0.57 1.13
C ILE A 27 -7.67 0.09 0.61
N ARG A 28 -8.75 0.59 1.20
CA ARG A 28 -10.13 0.29 0.82
C ARG A 28 -10.67 1.46 0.01
N ASN A 29 -11.23 1.18 -1.16
CA ASN A 29 -12.01 2.17 -1.90
C ASN A 29 -13.41 2.21 -1.30
N LEU A 30 -13.91 3.37 -0.89
CA LEU A 30 -15.23 3.56 -0.28
C LEU A 30 -16.34 3.74 -1.31
N ASP A 31 -16.01 3.78 -2.60
CA ASP A 31 -17.01 3.82 -3.66
C ASP A 31 -17.83 2.51 -3.74
N SER A 32 -19.00 2.61 -4.36
CA SER A 32 -19.95 1.53 -4.54
C SER A 32 -19.68 0.79 -5.85
N PHE A 33 -19.53 -0.54 -5.76
CA PHE A 33 -19.27 -1.38 -6.92
C PHE A 33 -20.43 -2.36 -7.11
N VAL A 34 -21.00 -2.36 -8.32
CA VAL A 34 -22.17 -3.20 -8.69
C VAL A 34 -21.91 -4.69 -8.47
N TYR A 35 -20.66 -5.13 -8.66
CA TYR A 35 -20.25 -6.53 -8.53
C TYR A 35 -19.81 -6.95 -7.12
N LEU A 36 -19.96 -6.08 -6.11
CA LEU A 36 -19.49 -6.37 -4.74
C LEU A 36 -20.60 -6.49 -3.70
N ASP A 37 -21.89 -6.53 -4.08
CA ASP A 37 -23.04 -6.72 -3.16
C ASP A 37 -22.93 -5.84 -1.88
N GLY A 38 -22.58 -4.57 -2.03
CA GLY A 38 -22.43 -3.62 -0.92
C GLY A 38 -21.09 -3.67 -0.17
N GLY A 39 -20.18 -4.57 -0.57
CA GLY A 39 -18.78 -4.54 -0.18
C GLY A 39 -18.02 -3.40 -0.87
N SER A 40 -16.90 -2.99 -0.27
CA SER A 40 -15.99 -2.03 -0.91
C SER A 40 -14.64 -2.69 -1.18
N PRO A 41 -14.09 -2.57 -2.41
CA PRO A 41 -12.92 -3.33 -2.79
C PRO A 41 -11.71 -2.84 -2.00
N SER A 42 -10.92 -3.80 -1.55
CA SER A 42 -9.71 -3.55 -0.77
C SER A 42 -8.49 -4.11 -1.50
N CYS A 43 -7.43 -3.31 -1.53
CA CYS A 43 -6.14 -3.66 -2.10
C CYS A 43 -5.07 -3.58 -1.02
N VAL A 44 -3.99 -4.35 -1.18
CA VAL A 44 -2.83 -4.22 -0.29
C VAL A 44 -2.00 -3.03 -0.76
N TRP A 45 -1.88 -2.02 0.10
CA TRP A 45 -0.97 -0.90 -0.12
C TRP A 45 0.48 -1.34 0.02
N GLY A 46 0.77 -2.12 1.07
CA GLY A 46 2.12 -2.62 1.34
C GLY A 46 2.23 -3.35 2.67
N PHE A 47 3.47 -3.59 3.10
CA PHE A 47 3.76 -4.25 4.36
C PHE A 47 4.72 -3.40 5.19
N TYR A 48 4.67 -3.58 6.51
CA TYR A 48 5.57 -2.94 7.45
C TYR A 48 6.20 -3.99 8.37
N ASP A 49 7.52 -4.05 8.35
CA ASP A 49 8.30 -4.88 9.27
C ASP A 49 8.52 -4.11 10.56
N SER A 50 7.84 -4.52 11.64
CA SER A 50 7.94 -3.89 12.95
C SER A 50 9.28 -4.12 13.63
N ARG A 51 10.02 -5.17 13.26
CA ARG A 51 11.35 -5.48 13.82
C ARG A 51 12.41 -4.56 13.23
N LYS A 52 12.37 -4.38 11.91
CA LYS A 52 13.34 -3.55 11.17
C LYS A 52 12.88 -2.09 10.97
N LYS A 53 11.63 -1.78 11.36
CA LYS A 53 10.99 -0.47 11.20
C LYS A 53 11.06 0.06 9.76
N GLN A 54 10.76 -0.82 8.79
CA GLN A 54 10.85 -0.51 7.37
C GLN A 54 9.57 -0.90 6.63
N TYR A 55 9.27 -0.16 5.57
CA TYR A 55 8.19 -0.49 4.63
C TYR A 55 8.72 -1.45 3.56
N LEU A 56 7.88 -2.41 3.17
CA LEU A 56 8.17 -3.39 2.14
C LEU A 56 7.14 -3.25 1.04
N SER A 57 7.60 -3.23 -0.22
CA SER A 57 6.71 -3.23 -1.38
C SER A 57 5.90 -4.53 -1.41
N PRO A 58 4.62 -4.53 -1.78
CA PRO A 58 3.89 -5.76 -1.98
C PRO A 58 4.32 -6.41 -3.30
N ILE A 59 4.61 -7.72 -3.31
CA ILE A 59 4.68 -8.51 -4.56
C ILE A 59 3.28 -8.99 -4.92
N ASN A 60 2.56 -9.49 -3.93
CA ASN A 60 1.14 -9.82 -3.99
C ASN A 60 0.55 -9.71 -2.58
N SER A 61 -0.75 -9.98 -2.42
CA SER A 61 -1.44 -9.85 -1.13
C SER A 61 -0.93 -10.80 -0.03
N LYS A 62 -0.16 -11.82 -0.39
CA LYS A 62 0.40 -12.86 0.49
C LYS A 62 1.92 -12.81 0.60
N LYS A 63 2.61 -11.91 -0.10
CA LYS A 63 4.07 -11.91 -0.19
C LYS A 63 4.62 -10.49 -0.12
N PRO A 64 5.30 -10.12 0.99
CA PRO A 64 6.08 -8.90 1.06
C PRO A 64 7.31 -9.02 0.15
N GLY A 65 7.66 -7.91 -0.48
CA GLY A 65 8.77 -7.76 -1.40
C GLY A 65 9.98 -7.09 -0.76
N LYS A 66 10.59 -6.17 -1.51
CA LYS A 66 11.83 -5.50 -1.12
C LYS A 66 11.52 -4.32 -0.17
N PRO A 67 12.44 -3.96 0.71
CA PRO A 67 12.33 -2.72 1.48
C PRO A 67 12.34 -1.51 0.55
N VAL A 68 11.49 -0.55 0.87
CA VAL A 68 11.30 0.68 0.08
C VAL A 68 11.37 1.90 0.99
N ASN A 69 11.88 3.00 0.44
CA ASN A 69 11.80 4.29 1.12
C ASN A 69 10.40 4.86 0.92
N ILE A 70 9.81 5.37 1.99
CA ILE A 70 8.47 5.97 1.93
C ILE A 70 8.39 7.14 0.95
N SER A 71 9.48 7.91 0.78
CA SER A 71 9.51 9.03 -0.18
C SER A 71 9.31 8.60 -1.64
N GLN A 72 9.55 7.32 -1.95
CA GLN A 72 9.35 6.74 -3.28
C GLN A 72 7.99 6.06 -3.45
N THR A 73 7.15 6.09 -2.42
CA THR A 73 5.83 5.45 -2.41
C THR A 73 4.73 6.49 -2.61
N THR A 74 3.57 6.04 -3.09
CA THR A 74 2.41 6.89 -3.28
C THR A 74 1.36 6.59 -2.20
N PRO A 75 0.38 7.49 -1.98
CA PRO A 75 -0.78 7.17 -1.16
C PRO A 75 -1.53 5.92 -1.65
N TYR A 76 -1.47 5.59 -2.93
CA TYR A 76 -2.18 4.42 -3.47
C TYR A 76 -1.43 3.10 -3.29
N SER A 77 -0.10 3.11 -3.33
CA SER A 77 0.70 1.88 -3.23
C SER A 77 2.14 2.13 -2.77
N ALA A 78 2.70 1.14 -2.07
CA ALA A 78 4.12 1.04 -1.75
C ALA A 78 4.97 0.40 -2.86
N MET A 79 4.37 0.12 -4.02
CA MET A 79 5.12 -0.29 -5.21
C MET A 79 5.90 0.89 -5.77
N VAL A 80 7.21 0.72 -5.94
CA VAL A 80 8.08 1.72 -6.54
C VAL A 80 7.97 1.64 -8.05
N LEU A 81 7.79 2.79 -8.71
CA LEU A 81 7.71 2.88 -10.17
C LEU A 81 9.08 2.61 -10.78
N ASN A 82 9.13 1.72 -11.78
CA ASN A 82 10.34 1.44 -12.55
C ASN A 82 10.36 2.27 -13.83
N LEU A 83 10.55 3.58 -13.67
CA LEU A 83 10.47 4.54 -14.76
C LEU A 83 11.81 4.70 -15.46
N THR A 84 11.75 4.80 -16.78
CA THR A 84 12.86 5.34 -17.58
C THR A 84 13.01 6.84 -17.32
N PRO A 85 14.18 7.45 -17.60
CA PRO A 85 14.39 8.88 -17.41
C PRO A 85 13.38 9.75 -18.17
N LEU A 86 12.91 9.30 -19.33
CA LEU A 86 11.89 10.00 -20.11
C LEU A 86 10.53 10.01 -19.41
N GLU A 87 10.09 8.86 -18.88
CA GLU A 87 8.81 8.75 -18.16
C GLU A 87 8.83 9.53 -16.84
N ALA A 88 9.98 9.56 -16.16
CA ALA A 88 10.16 10.32 -14.93
C ALA A 88 10.04 11.84 -15.13
N ALA A 89 10.20 12.36 -16.35
CA ALA A 89 10.05 13.79 -16.64
C ALA A 89 8.59 14.27 -16.69
N PHE A 90 7.61 13.35 -16.72
CA PHE A 90 6.19 13.65 -16.88
C PHE A 90 5.34 13.37 -15.62
N ILE A 91 5.98 13.15 -14.47
CA ILE A 91 5.33 12.78 -13.20
C ILE A 91 5.55 13.86 -12.14
#